data_AF-A0A965PGZ7-F1
#
_entry.id   AF-A0A965PGZ7-F1
#
_cell.length_a   1.000
_cell.length_b   1.000
_cell.length_c   1.000
_cell.angle_alpha   90.00
_cell.angle_beta   90.00
_cell.angle_gamma   90.00
#
_symmetry.space_group_name_H-M   'P 1'
#
loop_
_entity.id
_entity.type
_entity.pdbx_description
1 polymer ?
#
loop_
_entity_poly.entity_id
_entity_poly.type
_entity_poly.pdbx_seq_one_letter_code
_entity_poly.pdbx_strand_id
1 'polypeptide(L)'
;MSLFNFGRAIEAVNQSTKDAEALHAEANSFDLAQTGGFLSVVKYLVFAVLACLNFHLFYTHVPGYWGIALGSVALLFEACTIYFWNKQNKSAGRHKNALQFFAMFFTGISFTHGCAALYQIAGVGPSLETVILTYSKFIAFPLLFGAMVLAVCVLHYLHWSTEISEARAETLRRAEIGRAALITQQLELEHESNLEQNRLRYFRDRIIQEEKYVQEVEKLAAVKARGRRVVDAIQDPDIRQELSNVFGQIGSPATQQRRIAPLPASATNPKDKASTE
;
A
#
# COMPACT_ATOMS: atom_id res chain seq x y z
N MET A 1 -30.72 -1.72 -24.37
CA MET A 1 -29.76 -0.65 -23.99
C MET A 1 -28.88 -0.39 -25.19
N SER A 2 -28.98 0.83 -25.72
CA SER A 2 -29.15 1.11 -27.15
C SER A 2 -27.87 1.59 -27.83
N LEU A 3 -27.74 1.31 -29.14
CA LEU A 3 -26.77 1.86 -30.11
C LEU A 3 -26.46 3.36 -29.92
N PHE A 4 -27.41 4.10 -29.34
CA PHE A 4 -27.28 5.52 -29.01
C PHE A 4 -26.10 5.85 -28.06
N ASN A 5 -25.78 4.95 -27.12
CA ASN A 5 -24.64 5.13 -26.21
C ASN A 5 -23.30 4.86 -26.89
N PHE A 6 -23.29 3.98 -27.90
CA PHE A 6 -22.09 3.69 -28.69
C PHE A 6 -21.76 4.84 -29.65
N GLY A 7 -22.79 5.43 -30.29
CA GLY A 7 -22.64 6.62 -31.13
C GLY A 7 -22.06 7.82 -30.36
N ARG A 8 -22.60 8.11 -29.16
CA ARG A 8 -22.08 9.18 -28.29
C ARG A 8 -20.64 8.93 -27.84
N ALA A 9 -20.24 7.69 -27.59
CA ALA A 9 -18.88 7.35 -27.22
C ALA A 9 -17.89 7.56 -28.38
N ILE A 10 -18.28 7.20 -29.60
CA ILE A 10 -17.46 7.43 -30.80
C ILE A 10 -17.35 8.93 -31.12
N GLU A 11 -18.45 9.68 -30.97
CA GLU A 11 -18.46 11.12 -31.22
C GLU A 11 -17.56 11.87 -30.22
N ALA A 12 -17.60 11.48 -28.93
CA ALA A 12 -16.69 12.02 -27.91
C ALA A 12 -15.21 11.68 -28.18
N VAL A 13 -14.91 10.48 -28.69
CA VAL A 13 -13.54 10.08 -29.06
C VAL A 13 -13.06 10.86 -30.29
N ASN A 14 -13.92 11.06 -31.29
CA ASN A 14 -13.60 11.86 -32.49
C ASN A 14 -13.42 13.35 -32.17
N GLN A 15 -14.20 13.89 -31.24
CA GLN A 15 -14.06 15.27 -30.79
C GLN A 15 -12.71 15.46 -30.07
N SER A 16 -12.35 14.54 -29.16
CA SER A 16 -11.09 14.62 -28.42
C SER A 16 -9.85 14.44 -29.30
N THR A 17 -9.94 13.62 -30.36
CA THR A 17 -8.84 13.48 -31.34
C THR A 17 -8.69 14.75 -32.16
N LYS A 18 -9.78 15.38 -32.61
CA LYS A 18 -9.73 16.66 -33.33
C LYS A 18 -9.19 17.79 -32.46
N ASP A 19 -9.60 17.86 -31.20
CA ASP A 19 -9.11 18.86 -30.24
C ASP A 19 -7.62 18.66 -29.94
N ALA A 20 -7.17 17.41 -29.82
CA ALA A 20 -5.75 17.08 -29.68
C ALA A 20 -4.95 17.45 -30.94
N GLU A 21 -5.45 17.16 -32.13
CA GLU A 21 -4.81 17.54 -33.39
C GLU A 21 -4.74 19.07 -33.56
N ALA A 22 -5.79 19.80 -33.18
CA ALA A 22 -5.81 21.26 -33.19
C ALA A 22 -4.79 21.85 -32.22
N LEU A 23 -4.67 21.31 -31.00
CA LEU A 23 -3.65 21.70 -30.03
C LEU A 23 -2.23 21.36 -30.52
N HIS A 24 -2.03 20.23 -31.20
CA HIS A 24 -0.76 19.87 -31.82
C HIS A 24 -0.40 20.79 -32.99
N ALA A 25 -1.38 21.18 -33.80
CA ALA A 25 -1.20 22.13 -34.90
C ALA A 25 -0.88 23.54 -34.38
N GLU A 26 -1.56 23.98 -33.32
CA GLU A 26 -1.30 25.26 -32.65
C GLU A 26 0.09 25.25 -31.98
N ALA A 27 0.47 24.15 -31.32
CA ALA A 27 1.82 23.98 -30.74
C ALA A 27 2.93 24.00 -31.80
N ASN A 28 2.70 23.42 -32.99
CA ASN A 28 3.65 23.45 -34.10
C ASN A 28 3.73 24.81 -34.79
N SER A 29 2.73 25.68 -34.61
CA SER A 29 2.71 27.05 -35.15
C SER A 29 3.50 28.06 -34.32
N PHE A 30 3.87 27.71 -33.08
CA PHE A 30 4.79 28.51 -32.28
C PHE A 30 6.23 28.32 -32.74
N ASP A 31 6.74 29.28 -33.51
CA ASP A 31 8.16 29.37 -33.88
C ASP A 31 8.99 29.81 -32.65
N LEU A 32 9.17 28.87 -31.72
CA LEU A 32 10.11 28.99 -30.62
C LEU A 32 11.51 28.81 -31.20
N ALA A 33 12.39 29.80 -31.00
CA ALA A 33 13.79 29.78 -31.43
C ALA A 33 14.41 28.38 -31.25
N GLN A 34 14.54 27.64 -32.36
CA GLN A 34 15.07 26.29 -32.31
C GLN A 34 16.52 26.36 -31.82
N THR A 35 16.83 25.62 -30.76
CA THR A 35 18.20 25.43 -30.27
C THR A 35 19.03 24.50 -31.18
N GLY A 36 18.47 24.11 -32.33
CA GLY A 36 19.12 23.31 -33.37
C GLY A 36 19.86 24.19 -34.38
N GLY A 37 20.95 23.68 -34.95
CA GLY A 37 21.79 24.39 -35.92
C GLY A 37 23.21 24.66 -35.39
N PHE A 38 23.78 25.81 -35.75
CA PHE A 38 25.18 26.17 -35.47
C PHE A 38 25.56 26.07 -33.99
N LEU A 39 24.73 26.57 -33.07
CA LEU A 39 24.99 26.50 -31.62
C LEU A 39 25.07 25.05 -31.11
N SER A 40 24.33 24.12 -31.71
CA SER A 40 24.44 22.71 -31.36
C SER A 40 25.78 22.13 -31.82
N VAL A 41 26.24 22.49 -33.03
CA VAL A 41 27.56 22.06 -33.54
C VAL A 41 28.69 22.60 -32.66
N VAL A 42 28.65 23.89 -32.32
CA VAL A 42 29.62 24.53 -31.42
C VAL A 42 29.64 23.83 -30.05
N LYS A 43 28.46 23.53 -29.48
CA LYS A 43 28.36 22.80 -28.22
C LYS A 43 29.08 21.45 -28.29
N TYR A 44 28.82 20.63 -29.30
CA TYR A 44 29.49 19.33 -29.44
C TYR A 44 31.00 19.47 -29.64
N LEU A 45 31.46 20.47 -30.39
CA LEU A 45 32.89 20.74 -30.56
C LEU A 45 33.56 21.16 -29.25
N VAL A 46 32.94 22.05 -28.47
CA VAL A 46 33.45 22.46 -27.15
C VAL A 46 33.60 21.24 -26.24
N PHE A 47 32.57 20.40 -26.13
CA PHE A 47 32.65 19.19 -25.32
C PHE A 47 33.64 18.16 -25.87
N ALA A 48 33.83 18.07 -27.19
CA ALA A 48 34.86 17.20 -27.77
C ALA A 48 36.27 17.67 -27.40
N VAL A 49 36.53 18.98 -27.44
CA VAL A 49 37.82 19.56 -27.03
C VAL A 49 38.04 19.32 -25.53
N LEU A 50 37.03 19.58 -24.70
CA LEU A 50 37.10 19.30 -23.25
C LEU A 50 37.35 17.82 -22.96
N ALA A 51 36.70 16.92 -23.70
CA ALA A 51 36.90 15.47 -23.58
C ALA A 51 38.35 15.08 -23.85
N CYS A 52 38.94 15.62 -24.93
CA CYS A 52 40.34 15.38 -25.27
C CYS A 52 41.29 15.93 -24.19
N LEU A 53 41.04 17.14 -23.70
CA LEU A 53 41.87 17.75 -22.65
C LEU A 53 41.78 16.98 -21.33
N ASN A 54 40.58 16.58 -20.93
CA ASN A 54 40.36 15.81 -19.70
C ASN A 54 40.95 14.40 -19.82
N PHE A 55 40.84 13.76 -20.98
CA PHE A 55 41.53 12.49 -21.25
C PHE A 55 43.05 12.64 -21.14
N HIS A 56 43.61 13.69 -21.75
CA HIS A 56 45.05 13.98 -21.71
C HIS A 56 45.55 14.17 -20.27
N LEU A 57 44.77 14.86 -19.42
CA LEU A 57 45.11 15.06 -18.02
C LEU A 57 45.32 13.72 -17.29
N PHE A 58 44.36 12.79 -17.39
CA PHE A 58 44.48 11.51 -16.70
C PHE A 58 45.51 10.57 -17.35
N TYR A 59 45.58 10.58 -18.68
CA TYR A 59 46.55 9.78 -19.42
C TYR A 59 48.00 10.14 -19.08
N THR A 60 48.30 11.42 -18.87
CA THR A 60 49.66 11.89 -18.57
C THR A 60 50.03 11.78 -17.10
N HIS A 61 49.09 11.98 -16.17
CA HIS A 61 49.39 12.03 -14.73
C HIS A 61 49.26 10.70 -14.01
N VAL A 62 48.54 9.72 -14.56
CA VAL A 62 48.32 8.42 -13.94
C VAL A 62 49.06 7.34 -14.73
N PRO A 63 50.02 6.62 -14.10
CA PRO A 63 50.87 5.69 -14.81
C PRO A 63 50.15 4.41 -15.26
N GLY A 64 50.58 3.89 -16.41
CA GLY A 64 50.18 2.58 -16.92
C GLY A 64 48.72 2.52 -17.42
N TYR A 65 48.15 1.32 -17.39
CA TYR A 65 46.79 1.06 -17.88
C TYR A 65 45.70 1.85 -17.13
N TRP A 66 46.00 2.29 -15.89
CA TRP A 66 45.09 3.11 -15.10
C TRP A 66 44.86 4.49 -15.75
N GLY A 67 45.87 5.13 -16.35
CA GLY A 67 45.68 6.42 -17.03
C GLY A 67 44.70 6.33 -18.20
N ILE A 68 44.72 5.22 -18.95
CA ILE A 68 43.78 4.96 -20.05
C ILE A 68 42.36 4.71 -19.50
N ALA A 69 42.25 3.91 -18.45
CA ALA A 69 40.95 3.63 -17.82
C ALA A 69 40.30 4.91 -17.26
N LEU A 70 41.06 5.71 -16.51
CA LEU A 70 40.58 6.96 -15.94
C LEU A 70 40.29 8.02 -17.00
N GLY A 71 41.13 8.11 -18.04
CA GLY A 71 40.84 8.94 -19.21
C GLY A 71 39.54 8.54 -19.90
N SER A 72 39.27 7.23 -20.02
CA SER A 72 38.00 6.74 -20.60
C SER A 72 36.79 7.12 -19.74
N VAL A 73 36.92 7.10 -18.42
CA VAL A 73 35.88 7.61 -17.50
C VAL A 73 35.66 9.12 -17.72
N ALA A 74 36.70 9.90 -17.97
CA ALA A 74 36.56 11.31 -18.31
C ALA A 74 35.82 11.53 -19.65
N LEU A 75 36.03 10.68 -20.66
CA LEU A 75 35.22 10.73 -21.90
C LEU A 75 33.74 10.42 -21.63
N LEU A 76 33.46 9.41 -20.80
CA LEU A 76 32.10 9.08 -20.38
C LEU A 76 31.46 10.22 -19.59
N PHE A 77 32.23 10.92 -18.77
CA PHE A 77 31.78 12.11 -18.06
C PHE A 77 31.29 13.19 -19.03
N GLU A 78 32.07 13.51 -20.07
CA GLU A 78 31.63 14.48 -21.09
C GLU A 78 30.41 14.02 -21.87
N ALA A 79 30.36 12.74 -22.24
CA ALA A 79 29.18 12.17 -22.89
C ALA A 79 27.93 12.30 -22.00
N CYS A 80 28.09 12.11 -20.69
CA CYS A 80 27.04 12.28 -19.69
C CYS A 80 26.59 13.75 -19.58
N THR A 81 27.53 14.69 -19.56
CA THR A 81 27.25 16.13 -19.54
C THR A 81 26.45 16.56 -20.77
N ILE A 82 26.87 16.12 -21.96
CA ILE A 82 26.16 16.36 -23.22
C ILE A 82 24.75 15.75 -23.17
N TYR A 83 24.63 14.53 -22.63
CA TYR A 83 23.34 13.88 -22.44
C TYR A 83 22.42 14.73 -21.56
N PHE A 84 22.90 15.27 -20.44
CA PHE A 84 22.10 16.14 -19.56
C PHE A 84 21.64 17.42 -20.26
N TRP A 85 22.54 18.11 -20.97
CA TRP A 85 22.21 19.31 -21.77
C TRP A 85 21.17 19.04 -22.86
N ASN A 86 21.17 17.83 -23.44
CA ASN A 86 20.19 17.45 -24.46
C ASN A 86 18.85 17.01 -23.85
N LYS A 87 18.90 16.28 -22.73
CA LYS A 87 17.72 15.68 -22.10
C LYS A 87 16.88 16.70 -21.34
N GLN A 88 17.49 17.76 -20.80
CA GLN A 88 16.77 18.79 -20.04
C GLN A 88 15.61 19.43 -20.80
N ASN A 89 15.71 19.57 -22.13
CA ASN A 89 14.64 20.15 -22.96
C ASN A 89 13.46 19.18 -23.17
N LYS A 90 13.68 17.89 -22.89
CA LYS A 90 12.68 16.81 -22.98
C LYS A 90 12.22 16.32 -21.60
N SER A 91 12.54 17.05 -20.54
CA SER A 91 12.19 16.70 -19.17
C SER A 91 11.41 17.83 -18.52
N ALA A 92 10.60 17.50 -17.51
CA ALA A 92 9.76 18.46 -16.79
C ALA A 92 9.94 18.34 -15.27
N GLY A 93 9.48 19.35 -14.53
CA GLY A 93 9.45 19.35 -13.08
C GLY A 93 10.83 19.26 -12.40
N ARG A 94 10.88 18.57 -11.26
CA ARG A 94 12.10 18.44 -10.44
C ARG A 94 13.22 17.71 -11.19
N HIS A 95 12.88 16.76 -12.07
CA HIS A 95 13.85 16.06 -12.92
C HIS A 95 14.58 17.00 -13.88
N LYS A 96 13.85 17.94 -14.50
CA LYS A 96 14.42 18.97 -15.38
C LYS A 96 15.42 19.85 -14.64
N ASN A 97 15.04 20.33 -13.45
CA ASN A 97 15.89 21.20 -12.64
C ASN A 97 17.17 20.46 -12.20
N ALA A 98 17.05 19.18 -11.84
CA ALA A 98 18.20 18.35 -11.53
C ALA A 98 19.13 18.13 -12.74
N LEU A 99 18.57 17.85 -13.92
CA LEU A 99 19.35 17.74 -15.17
C LEU A 99 20.10 19.04 -15.49
N GLN A 100 19.46 20.20 -15.35
CA GLN A 100 20.09 21.51 -15.55
C GLN A 100 21.23 21.76 -14.55
N PHE A 101 20.98 21.49 -13.27
CA PHE A 101 21.99 21.65 -12.23
C PHE A 101 23.21 20.78 -12.50
N PHE A 102 23.02 19.48 -12.77
CA PHE A 102 24.12 18.57 -13.06
C PHE A 102 24.81 18.89 -14.39
N ALA A 103 24.08 19.33 -15.42
CA ALA A 103 24.68 19.78 -16.67
C ALA A 103 25.63 20.96 -16.45
N MET A 104 25.20 21.99 -15.70
CA MET A 104 26.04 23.14 -15.37
C MET A 104 27.22 22.75 -14.46
N PHE A 105 26.97 21.97 -13.40
CA PHE A 105 27.99 21.53 -12.47
C PHE A 105 29.07 20.69 -13.17
N PHE A 106 28.67 19.75 -14.02
CA PHE A 106 29.60 18.91 -14.77
C PHE A 106 30.38 19.72 -15.80
N THR A 107 29.74 20.69 -16.46
CA THR A 107 30.43 21.60 -17.38
C THR A 107 31.50 22.41 -16.63
N GLY A 108 31.19 22.89 -15.42
CA GLY A 108 32.16 23.62 -14.58
C GLY A 108 33.36 22.75 -14.16
N ILE A 109 33.09 21.51 -13.72
CA ILE A 109 34.15 20.53 -13.40
C ILE A 109 35.00 20.23 -14.64
N SER A 110 34.36 19.95 -15.77
CA SER A 110 35.01 19.66 -17.05
C SER A 110 35.91 20.80 -17.50
N PHE A 111 35.40 22.03 -17.46
CA PHE A 111 36.15 23.22 -17.82
C PHE A 111 37.36 23.43 -16.90
N THR A 112 37.21 23.19 -15.60
CA THR A 112 38.31 23.31 -14.62
C THR A 112 39.42 22.30 -14.91
N HIS A 113 39.07 21.05 -15.20
CA HIS A 113 40.03 20.01 -15.61
C HIS A 113 40.70 20.35 -16.96
N GLY A 114 39.92 20.85 -17.93
CA GLY A 114 40.42 21.25 -19.24
C GLY A 114 41.43 22.41 -19.14
N CYS A 115 41.15 23.39 -18.28
CA CYS A 115 42.07 24.47 -17.97
C CYS A 115 43.36 23.97 -17.30
N ALA A 116 43.26 23.02 -16.36
CA ALA A 116 44.43 22.39 -15.75
C ALA A 116 45.30 21.65 -16.77
N ALA A 117 44.67 20.95 -17.73
CA ALA A 117 45.36 20.28 -18.82
C ALA A 117 46.04 21.29 -19.77
N LEU A 118 45.35 22.37 -20.14
CA LEU A 118 45.94 23.43 -20.97
C LEU A 118 47.13 24.10 -20.30
N TYR A 119 47.04 24.37 -19.00
CA TYR A 119 48.15 24.96 -18.24
C TYR A 119 49.40 24.08 -18.27
N GLN A 120 49.22 22.76 -18.14
CA GLN A 120 50.30 21.78 -18.28
C GLN A 120 50.87 21.76 -19.71
N ILE A 121 50.01 21.70 -20.74
CA ILE A 121 50.44 21.66 -22.14
C ILE A 121 51.21 22.95 -22.51
N ALA A 122 50.77 24.10 -21.99
CA ALA A 122 51.38 25.39 -22.26
C ALA A 122 52.73 25.59 -21.55
N GLY A 123 53.10 24.74 -20.59
CA GLY A 123 54.38 24.81 -19.88
C GLY A 123 54.58 26.10 -19.08
N VAL A 124 53.50 26.80 -18.73
CA VAL A 124 53.57 28.12 -18.07
C VAL A 124 53.83 27.91 -16.58
N GLY A 125 55.00 28.29 -16.08
CA GLY A 125 55.23 28.64 -14.67
C GLY A 125 55.38 27.49 -13.65
N PRO A 126 56.56 27.29 -13.03
CA PRO A 126 56.84 26.26 -12.02
C PRO A 126 56.09 26.44 -10.69
N SER A 127 55.36 27.54 -10.48
CA SER A 127 54.66 27.84 -9.22
C SER A 127 53.34 27.08 -9.04
N LEU A 128 52.68 26.64 -10.12
CA LEU A 128 51.39 25.93 -10.07
C LEU A 128 51.47 24.44 -10.42
N GLU A 129 52.62 23.98 -10.93
CA GLU A 129 52.82 22.61 -11.39
C GLU A 129 52.57 21.59 -10.27
N THR A 130 53.11 21.81 -9.07
CA THR A 130 52.91 20.93 -7.90
C THR A 130 51.45 20.83 -7.47
N VAL A 131 50.71 21.94 -7.55
CA VAL A 131 49.29 21.99 -7.19
C VAL A 131 48.47 21.22 -8.21
N ILE A 132 48.74 21.42 -9.50
CA ILE A 132 48.04 20.73 -10.60
C ILE A 132 48.34 19.23 -10.58
N LEU A 133 49.57 18.82 -10.32
CA LEU A 133 49.95 17.41 -10.16
C LEU A 133 49.21 16.75 -9.00
N THR A 134 49.15 17.42 -7.85
CA THR A 134 48.46 16.90 -6.66
C THR A 134 46.96 16.79 -6.90
N TYR A 135 46.36 17.84 -7.47
CA TYR A 135 44.95 17.86 -7.85
C TYR A 135 44.61 16.74 -8.85
N SER A 136 45.38 16.61 -9.92
CA SER A 136 45.11 15.65 -11.00
C SER A 136 45.25 14.19 -10.53
N LYS A 137 46.20 13.90 -9.64
CA LYS A 137 46.42 12.55 -9.13
C LYS A 137 45.44 12.12 -8.05
N PHE A 138 45.07 13.01 -7.13
CA PHE A 138 44.35 12.62 -5.92
C PHE A 138 42.93 13.18 -5.82
N ILE A 139 42.62 14.29 -6.49
CA ILE A 139 41.35 15.01 -6.31
C ILE A 139 40.46 14.87 -7.55
N ALA A 140 41.03 15.03 -8.75
CA ALA A 140 40.30 15.08 -10.01
C ALA A 140 39.47 13.81 -10.27
N PHE A 141 40.06 12.62 -10.09
CA PHE A 141 39.34 11.37 -10.33
C PHE A 141 38.22 11.10 -9.30
N PRO A 142 38.46 11.15 -7.98
CA PRO A 142 37.38 10.98 -7.00
C PRO A 142 36.27 12.02 -7.15
N LEU A 143 36.61 13.27 -7.51
CA LEU A 143 35.62 14.32 -7.76
C LEU A 143 34.75 13.98 -8.98
N LEU A 144 35.36 13.59 -10.10
CA LEU A 144 34.67 13.26 -11.34
C LEU A 144 33.79 12.01 -11.15
N PHE A 145 34.37 10.92 -10.62
CA PHE A 145 33.64 9.68 -10.38
C PHE A 145 32.52 9.85 -9.34
N GLY A 146 32.80 10.53 -8.22
CA GLY A 146 31.81 10.81 -7.19
C GLY A 146 30.66 11.66 -7.70
N ALA A 147 30.96 12.68 -8.52
CA ALA A 147 29.94 13.50 -9.17
C ALA A 147 29.05 12.67 -10.12
N MET A 148 29.64 11.74 -10.91
CA MET A 148 28.88 10.83 -11.77
C MET A 148 27.93 9.94 -10.98
N VAL A 149 28.43 9.27 -9.94
CA VAL A 149 27.62 8.39 -9.09
C VAL A 149 26.49 9.18 -8.43
N LEU A 150 26.79 10.35 -7.86
CA LEU A 150 25.80 11.21 -7.25
C LEU A 150 24.73 11.64 -8.27
N ALA A 151 25.13 12.04 -9.48
CA ALA A 151 24.21 12.44 -10.53
C ALA A 151 23.29 11.30 -10.93
N VAL A 152 23.80 10.07 -11.13
CA VAL A 152 22.98 8.91 -11.47
C VAL A 152 21.97 8.62 -10.36
N CYS A 153 22.40 8.60 -9.10
CA CYS A 153 21.52 8.35 -7.95
C CYS A 153 20.41 9.41 -7.83
N VAL A 154 20.77 10.70 -7.89
CA VAL A 154 19.82 11.81 -7.74
C VAL A 154 18.86 11.87 -8.93
N LEU A 155 19.35 11.70 -10.16
CA LEU A 155 18.51 11.72 -11.35
C LEU A 155 17.56 10.54 -11.40
N HIS A 156 17.97 9.36 -10.92
CA HIS A 156 17.09 8.20 -10.82
C HIS A 156 15.98 8.44 -9.78
N TYR A 157 16.34 8.97 -8.61
CA TYR A 157 15.35 9.25 -7.56
C TYR A 157 14.34 10.33 -7.99
N LEU A 158 14.82 11.38 -8.68
CA LEU A 158 13.97 12.47 -9.16
C LEU A 158 13.31 12.18 -10.52
N HIS A 159 13.48 10.98 -11.09
CA HIS A 159 12.84 10.63 -12.34
C HIS A 159 11.33 10.43 -12.14
N TRP A 160 10.52 10.85 -13.13
CA TRP A 160 9.05 10.77 -13.06
C TRP A 160 8.53 9.34 -12.81
N SER A 161 9.27 8.32 -13.26
CA SER A 161 8.89 6.92 -13.04
C SER A 161 8.85 6.56 -11.56
N THR A 162 9.69 7.20 -10.74
CA THR A 162 9.77 6.97 -9.30
C THR A 162 8.51 7.49 -8.63
N GLU A 163 8.08 8.70 -8.97
CA GLU A 163 6.82 9.28 -8.48
C GLU A 163 5.61 8.42 -8.87
N ILE A 164 5.55 7.95 -10.12
CA ILE A 164 4.46 7.05 -10.56
C ILE A 164 4.51 5.70 -9.85
N SER A 165 5.70 5.15 -9.62
CA SER A 165 5.88 3.90 -8.89
C SER A 165 5.42 4.05 -7.43
N GLU A 166 5.77 5.15 -6.77
CA GLU A 166 5.33 5.47 -5.41
C GLU A 166 3.81 5.63 -5.33
N ALA A 167 3.20 6.40 -6.24
CA ALA A 167 1.75 6.58 -6.29
C ALA A 167 1.01 5.26 -6.54
N ARG A 168 1.53 4.42 -7.44
CA ARG A 168 1.00 3.08 -7.70
C ARG A 168 1.12 2.18 -6.48
N ALA A 169 2.27 2.18 -5.80
CA ALA A 169 2.49 1.39 -4.60
C ALA A 169 1.53 1.81 -3.47
N GLU A 170 1.32 3.10 -3.26
CA GLU A 170 0.37 3.60 -2.26
C GLU A 170 -1.08 3.21 -2.60
N THR A 171 -1.47 3.26 -3.87
CA THR A 171 -2.80 2.84 -4.32
C THR A 171 -3.02 1.35 -4.08
N LEU A 172 -2.04 0.51 -4.44
CA LEU A 172 -2.08 -0.94 -4.18
C LEU A 172 -2.13 -1.24 -2.68
N ARG A 173 -1.35 -0.52 -1.87
CA ARG A 173 -1.36 -0.65 -0.41
C ARG A 173 -2.74 -0.35 0.16
N ARG A 174 -3.38 0.74 -0.27
CA ARG A 174 -4.74 1.10 0.16
C ARG A 174 -5.78 0.08 -0.27
N ALA A 175 -5.68 -0.44 -1.49
CA ALA A 175 -6.56 -1.48 -1.98
C ALA A 175 -6.45 -2.76 -1.15
N GLU A 176 -5.24 -3.17 -0.78
CA GLU A 176 -5.02 -4.37 0.03
C GLU A 176 -5.53 -4.19 1.47
N ILE A 177 -5.31 -3.00 2.08
CA ILE A 177 -5.89 -2.66 3.38
C ILE A 177 -7.43 -2.70 3.30
N GLY A 178 -8.03 -2.13 2.26
CA GLY A 178 -9.49 -2.17 2.06
C GLY A 178 -10.02 -3.59 1.89
N ARG A 179 -9.33 -4.42 1.12
CA ARG A 179 -9.67 -5.83 0.94
C ARG A 179 -9.61 -6.61 2.25
N ALA A 180 -8.56 -6.41 3.03
CA ALA A 180 -8.43 -7.03 4.35
C ALA A 180 -9.57 -6.61 5.28
N ALA A 181 -9.94 -5.33 5.30
CA ALA A 181 -11.07 -4.83 6.09
C ALA A 181 -12.42 -5.46 5.67
N LEU A 182 -12.67 -5.59 4.36
CA LEU A 182 -13.89 -6.24 3.84
C LEU A 182 -13.96 -7.73 4.20
N ILE A 183 -12.84 -8.45 4.13
CA ILE A 183 -12.77 -9.86 4.55
C ILE A 183 -13.10 -9.97 6.04
N THR A 184 -12.56 -9.10 6.88
CA THR A 184 -12.88 -9.07 8.31
C THR A 184 -14.37 -8.82 8.56
N GLN A 185 -14.97 -7.83 7.89
CA GLN A 185 -16.42 -7.57 8.02
C GLN A 185 -17.27 -8.74 7.53
N GLN A 186 -16.88 -9.40 6.45
CA GLN A 186 -17.57 -10.58 5.95
C GLN A 186 -17.51 -11.73 6.96
N LEU A 187 -16.34 -11.98 7.56
CA LEU A 187 -16.17 -13.01 8.58
C LEU A 187 -17.01 -12.70 9.84
N GLU A 188 -17.10 -11.43 10.23
CA GLU A 188 -17.94 -11.00 11.35
C GLU A 188 -19.43 -11.26 11.07
N LEU A 189 -19.93 -10.86 9.91
CA LEU A 189 -21.31 -11.12 9.48
C LEU A 189 -21.60 -12.62 9.36
N GLU A 190 -20.65 -13.40 8.84
CA GLU A 190 -20.77 -14.86 8.77
C GLU A 190 -20.82 -15.49 10.16
N HIS A 191 -20.03 -14.99 11.11
CA HIS A 191 -20.06 -15.44 12.49
C HIS A 191 -21.40 -15.11 13.17
N GLU A 192 -21.92 -13.89 12.99
CA GLU A 192 -23.23 -13.50 13.50
C GLU A 192 -24.35 -14.35 12.91
N SER A 193 -24.33 -14.58 11.59
CA SER A 193 -25.32 -15.43 10.91
C SER A 193 -25.31 -16.87 11.44
N ASN A 194 -24.12 -17.45 11.61
CA ASN A 194 -23.96 -18.79 12.17
C ASN A 194 -24.45 -18.85 13.63
N LEU A 195 -24.22 -17.79 14.41
CA LEU A 195 -24.68 -17.71 15.79
C LEU A 195 -26.21 -17.69 15.86
N GLU A 196 -26.87 -16.90 15.02
CA GLU A 196 -28.34 -16.85 14.92
C GLU A 196 -28.95 -18.18 14.44
N GLN A 197 -28.33 -18.85 13.48
CA GLN A 197 -28.75 -20.18 13.05
C GLN A 197 -28.63 -21.21 14.19
N ASN A 198 -27.55 -21.16 14.96
CA ASN A 198 -27.37 -22.03 16.13
C ASN A 198 -28.39 -21.75 17.23
N ARG A 199 -28.75 -20.48 17.48
CA ARG A 199 -29.83 -20.11 18.39
C ARG A 199 -31.17 -20.70 17.95
N LEU A 200 -31.52 -20.55 16.67
CA LEU A 200 -32.74 -21.11 16.10
C LEU A 200 -32.79 -22.64 16.24
N ARG A 201 -31.66 -23.32 15.97
CA ARG A 201 -31.54 -24.76 16.13
C ARG A 201 -31.75 -25.19 17.58
N TYR A 202 -31.12 -24.50 18.53
CA TYR A 202 -31.31 -24.76 19.95
C TYR A 202 -32.79 -24.61 20.38
N PHE A 203 -33.49 -23.57 19.92
CA PHE A 203 -34.92 -23.40 20.21
C PHE A 203 -35.76 -24.53 19.62
N ARG A 204 -35.47 -24.97 18.39
CA ARG A 204 -36.16 -26.11 17.78
C ARG A 204 -35.95 -27.40 18.58
N ASP A 205 -34.70 -27.68 18.99
CA ASP A 205 -34.38 -28.87 19.77
C ASP A 205 -35.08 -28.86 21.13
N ARG A 206 -35.18 -27.68 21.77
CA ARG A 206 -35.91 -27.49 23.02
C ARG A 206 -37.42 -27.74 22.86
N ILE A 207 -38.04 -27.24 21.79
CA ILE A 207 -39.46 -27.50 21.50
C ILE A 207 -39.71 -29.00 21.35
N ILE A 208 -38.86 -29.71 20.61
CA ILE A 208 -38.97 -31.17 20.43
C ILE A 208 -38.85 -31.90 21.78
N GLN A 209 -37.95 -31.45 22.66
CA GLN A 209 -37.82 -32.04 23.99
C GLN A 209 -39.04 -31.77 24.87
N GLU A 210 -39.56 -30.54 24.87
CA GLU A 210 -40.77 -30.19 25.61
C GLU A 210 -42.00 -30.96 25.09
N GLU A 211 -42.14 -31.13 23.78
CA GLU A 211 -43.20 -31.95 23.18
C GLU A 211 -43.09 -33.42 23.62
N LYS A 212 -41.90 -34.02 23.57
CA LYS A 212 -41.66 -35.38 24.08
C LYS A 212 -41.98 -35.49 25.56
N TYR A 213 -41.62 -34.48 26.34
CA TYR A 213 -41.92 -34.45 27.78
C TYR A 213 -43.43 -34.43 28.03
N VAL A 214 -44.18 -33.59 27.32
CA VAL A 214 -45.64 -33.54 27.41
C VAL A 214 -46.26 -34.89 27.04
N GLN A 215 -45.81 -35.52 25.95
CA GLN A 215 -46.29 -36.85 25.54
C GLN A 215 -46.03 -37.91 26.63
N GLU A 216 -44.87 -37.91 27.28
CA GLU A 216 -44.58 -38.87 28.37
C GLU A 216 -45.40 -38.57 29.64
N VAL A 217 -45.66 -37.30 29.95
CA VAL A 217 -46.55 -36.91 31.06
C VAL A 217 -47.99 -37.35 30.79
N GLU A 218 -48.48 -37.22 29.56
CA GLU A 218 -49.80 -37.71 29.15
C GLU A 218 -49.92 -39.22 29.28
N LYS A 219 -48.90 -39.98 28.85
CA LYS A 219 -48.83 -41.44 29.05
C LYS A 219 -48.86 -41.79 30.54
N LEU A 220 -48.08 -41.08 31.37
CA LEU A 220 -48.07 -41.29 32.81
C LEU A 220 -49.45 -41.02 33.43
N ALA A 221 -50.13 -39.96 33.01
CA ALA A 221 -51.49 -39.64 33.46
C ALA A 221 -52.48 -40.75 33.06
N ALA A 222 -52.40 -41.27 31.83
CA ALA A 222 -53.23 -42.39 31.37
C ALA A 222 -52.97 -43.68 32.17
N VAL A 223 -51.70 -43.99 32.46
CA VAL A 223 -51.32 -45.14 33.30
C VAL A 223 -51.84 -44.99 34.72
N LYS A 224 -51.71 -43.80 35.33
CA LYS A 224 -52.26 -43.54 36.67
C LYS A 224 -53.78 -43.61 36.71
N ALA A 225 -54.48 -43.08 35.71
CA ALA A 225 -55.94 -43.20 35.60
C ALA A 225 -56.38 -44.66 35.46
N ARG A 226 -55.63 -45.47 34.70
CA ARG A 226 -55.87 -46.92 34.61
C ARG A 226 -55.61 -47.63 35.93
N GLY A 227 -54.50 -47.33 36.60
CA GLY A 227 -54.16 -47.86 37.92
C GLY A 227 -55.25 -47.59 38.95
N ARG A 228 -55.81 -46.37 38.98
CA ARG A 228 -56.96 -46.03 39.82
C ARG A 228 -58.18 -46.90 39.54
N ARG A 229 -58.57 -47.04 38.27
CA ARG A 229 -59.70 -47.93 37.89
C ARG A 229 -59.49 -49.37 38.33
N VAL A 230 -58.25 -49.87 38.28
CA VAL A 230 -57.91 -51.22 38.73
C VAL A 230 -58.03 -51.33 40.25
N VAL A 231 -57.50 -50.37 41.00
CA VAL A 231 -57.62 -50.32 42.47
C VAL A 231 -59.09 -50.22 42.90
N ASP A 232 -59.89 -49.38 42.23
CA ASP A 232 -61.32 -49.22 42.51
C ASP A 232 -62.13 -50.50 42.24
N ALA A 233 -61.66 -51.38 41.35
CA ALA A 233 -62.31 -52.64 41.01
C ALA A 233 -62.01 -53.80 41.99
N ILE A 234 -61.02 -53.66 42.89
CA ILE A 234 -60.66 -54.69 43.87
C ILE A 234 -61.70 -54.71 44.99
N GLN A 235 -62.35 -55.85 45.24
CA GLN A 235 -63.45 -55.97 46.21
C GLN A 235 -63.02 -56.01 47.69
N ASP A 236 -61.75 -56.30 47.97
CA ASP A 236 -61.19 -56.38 49.33
C ASP A 236 -60.77 -54.99 49.85
N PRO A 237 -61.38 -54.48 50.95
CA PRO A 237 -61.17 -53.12 51.43
C PRO A 237 -59.76 -52.86 51.99
N ASP A 238 -59.10 -53.84 52.61
CA ASP A 238 -57.78 -53.64 53.23
C ASP A 238 -56.68 -53.57 52.16
N ILE A 239 -56.76 -54.44 51.15
CA ILE A 239 -55.85 -54.45 49.99
C ILE A 239 -56.02 -53.20 49.13
N ARG A 240 -57.26 -52.69 48.99
CA ARG A 240 -57.55 -51.44 48.28
C ARG A 240 -56.87 -50.25 48.94
N GLN A 241 -56.90 -50.18 50.26
CA GLN A 241 -56.34 -49.05 51.01
C GLN A 241 -54.80 -49.05 50.94
N GLU A 242 -54.16 -50.22 51.03
CA GLU A 242 -52.70 -50.36 50.88
C GLU A 242 -52.22 -49.98 49.46
N LEU A 243 -52.89 -50.48 48.41
CA LEU A 243 -52.54 -50.15 47.02
C LEU A 243 -52.83 -48.68 46.66
N SER A 244 -53.89 -48.09 47.22
CA SER A 244 -54.19 -46.67 47.01
C SER A 244 -53.10 -45.73 47.55
N ASN A 245 -52.44 -46.13 48.65
CA ASN A 245 -51.31 -45.39 49.23
C ASN A 245 -50.05 -45.48 48.37
N VAL A 246 -49.82 -46.62 47.70
CA VAL A 246 -48.67 -46.82 46.80
C VAL A 246 -48.82 -46.09 45.46
N PHE A 247 -50.02 -46.06 44.87
CA PHE A 247 -50.28 -45.35 43.61
C PHE A 247 -50.46 -43.84 43.77
N GLY A 248 -50.53 -43.35 45.01
CA GLY A 248 -50.60 -41.94 45.36
C GLY A 248 -52.02 -41.36 45.26
N GLN A 249 -52.53 -40.89 46.39
CA GLN A 249 -53.68 -39.99 46.45
C GLN A 249 -53.31 -38.63 45.82
N ILE A 250 -53.53 -38.47 44.51
CA ILE A 250 -53.82 -37.15 43.94
C ILE A 250 -55.19 -36.78 44.48
N GLY A 251 -55.19 -35.95 45.51
CA GLY A 251 -56.37 -35.47 46.22
C GLY A 251 -57.28 -34.61 45.33
N SER A 252 -58.56 -34.69 45.68
CA SER A 252 -59.53 -33.62 45.52
C SER A 252 -58.97 -32.31 46.12
N PRO A 253 -59.41 -31.12 45.66
CA PRO A 253 -58.73 -29.87 45.94
C PRO A 253 -58.92 -29.44 47.39
N ALA A 254 -57.92 -29.69 48.23
CA ALA A 254 -57.75 -28.99 49.50
C ALA A 254 -56.57 -28.04 49.34
N THR A 255 -56.86 -26.85 48.80
CA THR A 255 -55.90 -25.74 48.72
C THR A 255 -55.62 -25.24 50.14
N GLN A 256 -54.70 -25.90 50.83
CA GLN A 256 -54.03 -25.36 52.00
C GLN A 256 -53.16 -24.20 51.52
N GLN A 257 -53.61 -22.97 51.80
CA GLN A 257 -52.83 -21.75 51.66
C GLN A 257 -51.55 -21.87 52.51
N ARG A 258 -50.43 -22.27 51.89
CA ARG A 258 -49.11 -21.98 52.44
C ARG A 258 -48.59 -20.70 51.79
N ARG A 259 -48.78 -19.63 52.55
CA ARG A 259 -48.29 -18.26 52.36
C ARG A 259 -46.80 -18.31 51.98
N ILE A 260 -46.46 -17.92 50.76
CA ILE A 260 -45.07 -17.63 50.39
C ILE A 260 -44.73 -16.30 51.07
N ALA A 261 -43.79 -16.33 52.02
CA ALA A 261 -43.15 -15.13 52.52
C ALA A 261 -42.34 -14.51 51.36
N PRO A 262 -42.43 -13.18 51.12
CA PRO A 262 -41.66 -12.55 50.05
C PRO A 262 -40.17 -12.70 50.32
N LEU A 263 -39.41 -13.04 49.27
CA LEU A 263 -37.96 -13.05 49.28
C LEU A 263 -37.42 -11.67 49.72
N PRO A 264 -36.36 -11.61 50.55
CA PRO A 264 -35.70 -10.36 50.86
C PRO A 264 -35.13 -9.75 49.58
N ALA A 265 -35.48 -8.49 49.32
CA ALA A 265 -34.89 -7.70 48.27
C ALA A 265 -33.41 -7.45 48.59
N SER A 266 -32.51 -8.23 47.99
CA SER A 266 -31.14 -7.77 47.84
C SER A 266 -31.06 -6.90 46.58
N ALA A 267 -31.25 -5.60 46.80
CA ALA A 267 -30.35 -4.61 46.22
C ALA A 267 -28.89 -5.03 46.55
N THR A 268 -27.84 -4.78 45.77
CA THR A 268 -27.55 -3.59 44.99
C THR A 268 -26.39 -3.90 44.04
N ASN A 269 -26.45 -3.30 42.85
CA ASN A 269 -25.42 -3.24 41.83
C ASN A 269 -24.09 -2.67 42.40
N PRO A 270 -22.90 -3.24 42.09
CA PRO A 270 -21.61 -2.66 42.52
C PRO A 270 -21.16 -1.46 41.68
N LYS A 271 -22.07 -0.54 41.31
CA LYS A 271 -21.75 0.66 40.51
C LYS A 271 -22.16 2.01 41.11
N ASP A 272 -22.79 2.06 42.28
CA ASP A 272 -23.17 3.34 42.94
C ASP A 272 -22.30 3.71 44.15
N LYS A 273 -20.99 3.50 44.06
CA LYS A 273 -20.02 4.19 44.93
C LYS A 273 -18.95 4.87 44.08
N ALA A 274 -19.38 5.89 43.34
CA ALA A 274 -18.49 6.85 42.71
C ALA A 274 -19.17 8.23 42.68
N SER A 275 -19.21 8.90 43.83
CA SER A 275 -19.09 10.37 43.98
C SER A 275 -19.56 10.80 45.38
N THR A 276 -18.64 11.20 46.26
CA THR A 276 -18.66 12.47 47.02
C THR A 276 -17.51 12.46 48.04
N GLU A 277 -16.71 13.54 47.96
CA GLU A 277 -15.51 13.92 48.74
C GLU A 277 -14.15 13.44 48.22
#